data_AF-A0A0C2EYS5-F1
#
_entry.id   AF-A0A0C2EYS5-F1
#
_cell.length_a   1.000
_cell.length_b   1.000
_cell.length_c   1.000
_cell.angle_alpha   90.00
_cell.angle_beta   90.00
_cell.angle_gamma   90.00
#
_symmetry.space_group_name_H-M   'P 1'
#
loop_
_entity.id
_entity.type
_entity.pdbx_description
1 polymer ?
#
loop_
_entity_poly.entity_id
_entity_poly.type
_entity_poly.pdbx_seq_one_letter_code
_entity_poly.pdbx_strand_id
1 'polypeptide(L)'
;MFIRSLTLAVLSVVAASPLWAADEASPLALDLGKYRPLIVIAPSTADPTLVSLKKAIEDPANKKDVDERQLVLYEVAQTVGKRAGKWMEQPSTMALIRGLKLGVTPEGKSTVILVGKDGEQKILEHDGPMALKDVFSAVDALPASEKAAVPPPPPAVPEAKPEKGAKGAKASKPPKDLDD
;
A
#
# COMPACT_ATOMS: atom_id res chain seq x y z
N MET A 1 14.94 -70.26 14.21
CA MET A 1 13.54 -69.86 14.00
C MET A 1 13.46 -68.34 14.00
N PHE A 2 12.91 -67.79 12.92
CA PHE A 2 12.64 -66.37 12.69
C PHE A 2 11.69 -65.81 13.74
N ILE A 3 12.09 -64.76 14.48
CA ILE A 3 11.12 -63.86 15.14
C ILE A 3 11.63 -62.40 15.09
N ARG A 4 11.10 -61.69 14.07
CA ARG A 4 10.49 -60.35 14.12
C ARG A 4 11.34 -59.08 14.35
N SER A 5 11.58 -58.41 13.22
CA SER A 5 11.50 -56.94 13.02
C SER A 5 10.43 -56.25 13.88
N LEU A 6 10.71 -55.05 14.44
CA LEU A 6 9.81 -53.89 14.39
C LEU A 6 10.43 -52.55 14.92
N THR A 7 10.41 -51.51 14.07
CA THR A 7 10.18 -50.05 14.34
C THR A 7 11.15 -49.23 15.21
N LEU A 8 11.89 -48.24 14.68
CA LEU A 8 11.50 -46.87 14.23
C LEU A 8 11.33 -45.87 15.40
N ALA A 9 12.21 -44.87 15.53
CA ALA A 9 11.85 -43.44 15.62
C ALA A 9 13.04 -42.55 16.02
N VAL A 10 13.43 -41.72 15.05
CA VAL A 10 14.21 -40.48 15.10
C VAL A 10 13.98 -39.68 16.40
N LEU A 11 15.05 -39.49 17.18
CA LEU A 11 15.04 -38.60 18.34
C LEU A 11 15.57 -37.21 17.92
N SER A 12 14.63 -36.27 17.81
CA SER A 12 14.80 -34.84 18.12
C SER A 12 15.70 -34.00 17.22
N VAL A 13 15.09 -33.47 16.16
CA VAL A 13 15.48 -32.22 15.49
C VAL A 13 15.59 -31.11 16.54
N VAL A 14 16.84 -30.73 16.84
CA VAL A 14 17.17 -29.50 17.55
C VAL A 14 17.25 -28.37 16.54
N ALA A 15 16.63 -27.25 16.90
CA ALA A 15 16.89 -25.89 16.42
C ALA A 15 16.61 -25.60 14.94
N ALA A 16 15.36 -25.24 14.66
CA ALA A 16 15.06 -24.04 13.86
C ALA A 16 13.58 -23.71 14.04
N SER A 17 13.20 -23.21 15.23
CA SER A 17 12.02 -22.36 15.30
C SER A 17 12.42 -21.06 14.61
N PRO A 18 11.85 -20.68 13.45
CA PRO A 18 11.89 -19.28 13.08
C PRO A 18 11.11 -18.58 14.19
N LEU A 19 11.81 -17.77 14.97
CA LEU A 19 11.19 -16.69 15.72
C LEU A 19 10.54 -15.76 14.67
N TRP A 20 9.39 -16.14 14.14
CA TRP A 20 8.41 -15.15 13.72
C TRP A 20 8.01 -14.46 15.01
N ALA A 21 8.76 -13.40 15.34
CA ALA A 21 8.28 -12.38 16.22
C ALA A 21 6.88 -12.02 15.72
N ALA A 22 5.87 -12.48 16.45
CA ALA A 22 4.50 -12.00 16.35
C ALA A 22 4.47 -10.58 16.93
N ASP A 23 5.26 -9.68 16.34
CA ASP A 23 4.79 -8.32 16.15
C ASP A 23 3.64 -8.50 15.16
N GLU A 24 2.43 -8.71 15.70
CA GLU A 24 1.17 -8.80 14.95
C GLU A 24 1.26 -7.82 13.79
N ALA A 25 1.44 -8.34 12.57
CA ALA A 25 1.86 -7.54 11.43
C ALA A 25 0.91 -6.33 11.33
N SER A 26 1.44 -5.14 11.60
CA SER A 26 0.64 -3.93 11.66
C SER A 26 -0.21 -3.86 10.39
N PRO A 27 -1.51 -3.55 10.48
CA PRO A 27 -2.37 -3.50 9.29
C PRO A 27 -1.91 -2.47 8.27
N LEU A 28 -0.97 -1.59 8.64
CA LEU A 28 -0.25 -0.70 7.71
C LEU A 28 0.62 -1.45 6.71
N ALA A 29 1.16 -2.63 7.05
CA ALA A 29 1.97 -3.45 6.16
C ALA A 29 1.23 -3.86 4.88
N LEU A 30 -0.11 -3.83 4.88
CA LEU A 30 -0.93 -4.07 3.70
C LEU A 30 -0.82 -2.95 2.65
N ASP A 31 -0.55 -1.72 3.10
CA ASP A 31 -0.55 -0.50 2.31
C ASP A 31 0.84 0.09 2.08
N LEU A 32 1.82 -0.22 2.93
CA LEU A 32 3.20 0.24 2.76
C LEU A 32 3.74 -0.07 1.35
N GLY A 33 4.38 0.92 0.73
CA GLY A 33 4.90 0.87 -0.64
C GLY A 33 3.85 0.97 -1.76
N LYS A 34 2.55 0.85 -1.46
CA LYS A 34 1.46 0.84 -2.47
C LYS A 34 0.56 2.06 -2.36
N TYR A 35 0.09 2.31 -1.14
CA TYR A 35 -0.83 3.37 -0.80
C TYR A 35 -0.23 4.24 0.29
N ARG A 36 -0.83 5.41 0.51
CA ARG A 36 -0.54 6.33 1.61
C ARG A 36 -1.66 6.21 2.64
N PRO A 37 -1.44 5.51 3.76
CA PRO A 37 -2.39 5.47 4.85
C PRO A 37 -2.61 6.87 5.45
N LEU A 38 -3.85 7.33 5.48
CA LEU A 38 -4.28 8.47 6.27
C LEU A 38 -4.98 7.92 7.50
N ILE A 39 -4.32 7.96 8.65
CA ILE A 39 -4.89 7.50 9.92
C ILE A 39 -5.52 8.69 10.64
N VAL A 40 -6.79 8.54 11.03
CA VAL A 40 -7.51 9.48 11.87
C VAL A 40 -7.88 8.77 13.17
N ILE A 41 -7.24 9.18 14.26
CA ILE A 41 -7.58 8.71 15.61
C ILE A 41 -8.46 9.77 16.24
N ALA A 42 -9.68 9.41 16.59
CA ALA A 42 -10.68 10.30 17.11
C ALA A 42 -11.22 9.81 18.46
N PRO A 43 -11.66 10.71 19.35
CA PRO A 43 -12.29 10.31 20.62
C PRO A 43 -13.63 9.59 20.39
N SER A 44 -14.31 9.84 19.28
CA SER A 44 -15.56 9.16 18.91
C SER A 44 -15.76 9.10 17.40
N THR A 45 -16.70 8.27 16.94
CA THR A 45 -17.10 8.21 15.53
C THR A 45 -17.85 9.46 15.03
N ALA A 46 -18.32 10.30 15.96
CA ALA A 46 -18.99 11.57 15.68
C ALA A 46 -18.02 12.76 15.71
N ASP A 47 -16.72 12.52 15.89
CA ASP A 47 -15.72 13.59 15.85
C ASP A 47 -15.78 14.34 14.52
N PRO A 48 -15.81 15.67 14.53
CA PRO A 48 -16.09 16.45 13.33
C PRO A 48 -14.96 16.34 12.30
N THR A 49 -13.70 16.12 12.72
CA THR A 49 -12.57 15.89 11.81
C THR A 49 -12.69 14.55 11.10
N LEU A 50 -13.07 13.50 11.83
CA LEU A 50 -13.28 12.19 11.24
C LEU A 50 -14.44 12.22 10.24
N VAL A 51 -15.56 12.83 10.62
CA VAL A 51 -16.75 12.93 9.77
C VAL A 51 -16.48 13.79 8.53
N SER A 52 -15.76 14.91 8.66
CA SER A 52 -15.44 15.78 7.52
C SER A 52 -14.54 15.08 6.51
N LEU A 53 -13.45 14.45 6.98
CA LEU A 53 -12.50 13.76 6.11
C LEU A 53 -13.14 12.54 5.45
N LYS A 54 -13.89 11.74 6.21
CA LYS A 54 -14.61 10.57 5.66
C LYS A 54 -15.57 10.98 4.55
N LYS A 55 -16.43 11.98 4.80
CA LYS A 55 -17.37 12.48 3.79
C LYS A 55 -16.65 13.02 2.56
N ALA A 56 -15.59 13.79 2.76
CA ALA A 56 -14.83 14.36 1.66
C ALA A 56 -14.14 13.27 0.80
N ILE A 57 -13.66 12.18 1.41
CA ILE A 57 -13.02 11.06 0.70
C ILE A 57 -14.06 10.20 -0.04
N GLU A 58 -15.25 10.00 0.54
CA GLU A 58 -16.34 9.25 -0.09
C GLU A 58 -17.04 10.02 -1.22
N ASP A 59 -16.88 11.36 -1.26
CA ASP A 59 -17.44 12.22 -2.29
C ASP A 59 -16.89 11.86 -3.69
N PRO A 60 -17.76 11.53 -4.67
CA PRO A 60 -17.34 11.21 -6.03
C PRO A 60 -16.52 12.34 -6.70
N ALA A 61 -16.71 13.59 -6.30
CA ALA A 61 -15.93 14.72 -6.83
C ALA A 61 -14.44 14.64 -6.47
N ASN A 62 -14.11 14.05 -5.31
CA ASN A 62 -12.74 13.95 -4.81
C ASN A 62 -12.09 12.59 -5.09
N LYS A 63 -12.85 11.57 -5.52
CA LYS A 63 -12.33 10.20 -5.73
C LYS A 63 -11.11 10.17 -6.64
N LYS A 64 -11.15 10.91 -7.75
CA LYS A 64 -10.02 10.98 -8.68
C LYS A 64 -8.74 11.48 -7.98
N ASP A 65 -8.85 12.55 -7.20
CA ASP A 65 -7.72 13.13 -6.48
C ASP A 65 -7.19 12.22 -5.36
N VAL A 66 -8.09 11.48 -4.69
CA VAL A 66 -7.76 10.47 -3.67
C VAL A 66 -7.02 9.30 -4.32
N ASP A 67 -7.50 8.81 -5.46
CA ASP A 67 -6.93 7.67 -6.18
C ASP A 67 -5.57 8.00 -6.81
N GLU A 68 -5.43 9.18 -7.43
CA GLU A 68 -4.14 9.66 -7.98
C GLU A 68 -3.08 9.78 -6.88
N ARG A 69 -3.50 10.18 -5.67
CA ARG A 69 -2.63 10.26 -4.49
C ARG A 69 -2.54 8.94 -3.74
N GLN A 70 -3.26 7.90 -4.16
CA GLN A 70 -3.28 6.56 -3.58
C GLN A 70 -3.54 6.60 -2.06
N LEU A 71 -4.49 7.42 -1.63
CA LEU A 71 -4.81 7.60 -0.21
C LEU A 71 -5.76 6.51 0.29
N VAL A 72 -5.50 5.97 1.47
CA VAL A 72 -6.37 4.99 2.14
C VAL A 72 -6.69 5.46 3.55
N LEU A 73 -7.97 5.69 3.83
CA LEU A 73 -8.42 6.13 5.15
C LEU A 73 -8.41 4.98 6.16
N TYR A 74 -7.74 5.19 7.29
CA TYR A 74 -7.87 4.39 8.50
C TYR A 74 -8.59 5.23 9.56
N GLU A 75 -9.73 4.75 10.00
CA GLU A 75 -10.55 5.40 11.03
C GLU A 75 -10.33 4.64 12.33
N VAL A 76 -9.97 5.32 13.41
CA VAL A 76 -9.89 4.71 14.75
C VAL A 76 -10.68 5.58 15.71
N ALA A 77 -11.74 5.03 16.28
CA ALA A 77 -12.52 5.67 17.32
C ALA A 77 -12.57 4.76 18.54
N GLN A 78 -12.08 5.25 19.68
CA GLN A 78 -11.94 4.46 20.92
C GLN A 78 -11.08 3.20 20.68
N THR A 79 -11.71 2.03 20.55
CA THR A 79 -11.04 0.74 20.29
C THR A 79 -11.46 0.10 18.98
N VAL A 80 -12.21 0.82 18.14
CA VAL A 80 -12.79 0.28 16.91
C VAL A 80 -12.12 0.93 15.71
N GLY A 81 -11.55 0.09 14.85
CA GLY A 81 -10.85 0.50 13.65
C GLY A 81 -11.61 0.19 12.37
N LYS A 82 -11.47 1.04 11.35
CA LYS A 82 -11.83 0.75 9.95
C LYS A 82 -10.67 1.08 9.03
N ARG A 83 -10.60 0.36 7.92
CA ARG A 83 -9.72 0.66 6.78
C ARG A 83 -10.57 0.72 5.52
N ALA A 84 -10.53 1.84 4.80
CA ALA A 84 -11.35 2.07 3.61
C ALA A 84 -12.84 1.71 3.83
N GLY A 85 -13.39 2.10 4.98
CA GLY A 85 -14.78 1.80 5.37
C GLY A 85 -15.04 0.36 5.87
N LYS A 86 -14.11 -0.58 5.72
CA LYS A 86 -14.23 -1.95 6.23
C LYS A 86 -13.76 -2.05 7.68
N TRP A 87 -14.53 -2.71 8.53
CA TRP A 87 -14.15 -2.97 9.92
C TRP A 87 -12.86 -3.79 10.02
N MET A 88 -12.00 -3.38 10.93
CA MET A 88 -10.83 -4.12 11.34
C MET A 88 -11.11 -4.87 12.64
N GLU A 89 -10.49 -6.03 12.79
CA GLU A 89 -10.51 -6.78 14.04
C GLU A 89 -9.86 -5.96 15.16
N GLN A 90 -10.30 -6.16 16.40
CA GLN A 90 -9.77 -5.45 17.56
C GLN A 90 -8.24 -5.65 17.74
N PRO A 91 -7.67 -6.85 17.60
CA PRO A 91 -6.21 -7.05 17.64
C PRO A 91 -5.47 -6.21 16.59
N SER A 92 -5.97 -6.14 15.36
CA SER A 92 -5.38 -5.35 14.29
C SER A 92 -5.47 -3.84 14.57
N THR A 93 -6.58 -3.39 15.15
CA THR A 93 -6.74 -1.97 15.57
C THR A 93 -5.72 -1.62 16.66
N MET A 94 -5.50 -2.51 17.63
CA MET A 94 -4.49 -2.29 18.67
C MET A 94 -3.05 -2.41 18.13
N ALA A 95 -2.81 -3.27 17.14
CA ALA A 95 -1.52 -3.32 16.44
C ALA A 95 -1.25 -2.02 15.67
N LEU A 96 -2.27 -1.42 15.05
CA LEU A 96 -2.15 -0.11 14.40
C LEU A 96 -1.72 0.98 15.40
N ILE A 97 -2.46 1.15 16.49
CA ILE A 97 -2.18 2.19 17.50
C ILE A 97 -0.76 2.02 18.06
N ARG A 98 -0.36 0.78 18.41
CA ARG A 98 0.99 0.48 18.89
C ARG A 98 2.07 0.72 17.82
N GLY A 99 1.81 0.34 16.58
CA GLY A 99 2.74 0.49 15.45
C GLY A 99 3.03 1.94 15.11
N LEU A 100 2.04 2.84 15.30
CA LEU A 100 2.23 4.28 15.14
C LEU A 100 3.10 4.90 16.25
N LYS A 101 3.40 4.15 17.33
CA LYS A 101 4.18 4.62 18.49
C LYS A 101 3.72 5.99 18.99
N LEU A 102 2.43 6.25 18.86
CA LEU A 102 1.83 7.47 19.35
C LEU A 102 2.01 7.42 20.86
N GLY A 103 2.73 8.41 21.39
CA GLY A 103 2.85 8.57 22.83
C GLY A 103 1.48 8.95 23.42
N VAL A 104 1.47 9.95 24.29
CA VAL A 104 0.21 10.48 24.79
C VAL A 104 -0.44 11.32 23.69
N THR A 105 -1.49 10.80 23.06
CA THR A 105 -2.34 11.62 22.19
C THR A 105 -3.05 12.67 23.05
N PRO A 106 -3.15 13.93 22.59
CA PRO A 106 -3.82 14.98 23.35
C PRO A 106 -5.27 14.58 23.66
N GLU A 107 -5.62 14.62 24.94
CA GLU A 107 -6.92 14.16 25.42
C GLU A 107 -8.05 14.97 24.78
N GLY A 108 -9.06 14.26 24.25
CA GLY A 108 -10.22 14.89 23.63
C GLY A 108 -9.99 15.52 22.24
N LYS A 109 -8.79 15.40 21.66
CA LYS A 109 -8.50 15.90 20.30
C LYS A 109 -8.34 14.74 19.32
N SER A 110 -8.85 14.91 18.10
CA SER A 110 -8.49 14.03 16.99
C SER A 110 -7.03 14.25 16.59
N THR A 111 -6.38 13.17 16.16
CA THR A 111 -5.01 13.17 15.63
C THR A 111 -5.06 12.62 14.22
N VAL A 112 -4.58 13.39 13.24
CA VAL A 112 -4.47 12.97 11.84
C VAL A 112 -3.01 12.70 11.51
N ILE A 113 -2.73 11.49 11.04
CA ILE A 113 -1.38 11.03 10.69
C ILE A 113 -1.39 10.60 9.24
N LEU A 114 -0.51 11.19 8.44
CA LEU A 114 -0.22 10.75 7.10
C LEU A 114 0.99 9.83 7.13
N VAL A 115 0.86 8.63 6.58
CA VAL A 115 1.98 7.70 6.41
C VAL A 115 2.37 7.67 4.95
N GLY A 116 3.65 7.92 4.70
CA GLY A 116 4.28 7.81 3.40
C GLY A 116 4.26 6.37 2.87
N LYS A 117 4.57 6.21 1.59
CA LYS A 117 4.82 4.90 0.99
C LYS A 117 6.10 4.27 1.53
N ASP A 118 7.06 5.10 1.94
CA ASP A 118 8.28 4.68 2.62
C ASP A 118 8.05 4.28 4.09
N GLY A 119 6.87 4.57 4.64
CA GLY A 119 6.50 4.31 6.02
C GLY A 119 6.83 5.43 6.99
N GLU A 120 7.33 6.58 6.52
CA GLU A 120 7.53 7.77 7.33
C GLU A 120 6.17 8.33 7.77
N GLN A 121 6.05 8.69 9.04
CA GLN A 121 4.79 9.17 9.62
C GLN A 121 4.87 10.67 9.85
N LYS A 122 3.89 11.39 9.32
CA LYS A 122 3.74 12.83 9.48
C LYS A 122 2.43 13.14 10.18
N ILE A 123 2.53 13.64 11.40
CA ILE A 123 1.36 14.17 12.12
C ILE A 123 0.98 15.49 11.46
N LEU A 124 -0.28 15.60 11.06
CA LEU A 124 -0.85 16.82 10.50
C LEU A 124 -1.50 17.59 11.64
N GLU A 125 -0.92 18.73 12.01
CA GLU A 125 -1.49 19.59 13.05
C GLU A 125 -2.78 20.25 12.53
N HIS A 126 -3.80 20.29 13.38
CA HIS A 126 -5.06 20.96 13.09
C HIS A 126 -5.74 21.40 14.39
N ASP A 127 -6.44 22.54 14.32
CA ASP A 127 -7.33 23.02 15.37
C ASP A 127 -8.77 22.95 14.86
N GLY A 128 -9.44 21.82 15.11
CA GLY A 128 -10.80 21.56 14.63
C GLY A 128 -10.86 20.74 13.34
N PRO A 129 -11.98 20.80 12.59
CA PRO A 129 -12.19 19.94 11.43
C PRO A 129 -11.17 20.21 10.32
N MET A 130 -10.44 19.17 9.92
CA MET A 130 -9.47 19.25 8.82
C MET A 130 -10.17 19.16 7.46
N ALA A 131 -9.72 19.97 6.50
CA ALA A 131 -10.16 19.87 5.12
C ALA A 131 -9.31 18.85 4.34
N LEU A 132 -9.93 18.10 3.44
CA LEU A 132 -9.23 17.13 2.60
C LEU A 132 -8.14 17.76 1.73
N LYS A 133 -8.32 19.03 1.35
CA LYS A 133 -7.32 19.80 0.58
C LYS A 133 -6.01 20.01 1.34
N ASP A 134 -6.07 20.12 2.67
CA ASP A 134 -4.87 20.25 3.51
C ASP A 134 -4.09 18.94 3.54
N VAL A 135 -4.81 17.81 3.57
CA VAL A 135 -4.22 16.48 3.44
C VAL A 135 -3.54 16.32 2.07
N PHE A 136 -4.21 16.72 0.99
CA PHE A 136 -3.61 16.68 -0.35
C PHE A 136 -2.36 17.53 -0.43
N SER A 137 -2.38 18.73 0.16
CA SER A 137 -1.20 19.60 0.21
C SER A 137 -0.06 18.96 1.00
N ALA A 138 -0.37 18.25 2.09
CA ALA A 138 0.62 17.51 2.85
C ALA A 138 1.22 16.34 2.07
N VAL A 139 0.40 15.60 1.31
CA VAL A 139 0.84 14.54 0.40
C VAL A 139 1.72 15.11 -0.72
N ASP A 140 1.30 16.23 -1.29
CA ASP A 140 2.01 16.91 -2.37
C ASP A 140 3.28 17.60 -1.85
N ALA A 141 3.49 17.69 -0.54
CA ALA A 141 4.75 18.13 0.08
C ALA A 141 5.71 16.98 0.41
N LEU A 142 5.31 15.72 0.23
CA LEU A 142 6.18 14.55 0.45
C LEU A 142 7.35 14.52 -0.57
N PRO A 143 8.49 13.90 -0.22
CA PRO A 143 9.65 13.85 -1.09
C PRO A 143 9.33 13.16 -2.43
N ALA A 144 10.02 13.57 -3.50
CA ALA A 144 9.76 13.07 -4.86
C ALA A 144 9.88 11.54 -4.98
N SER A 145 10.72 10.93 -4.14
CA SER A 145 10.86 9.47 -3.98
C SER A 145 9.54 8.76 -3.67
N GLU A 146 8.59 9.45 -3.05
CA GLU A 146 7.26 8.92 -2.74
C GLU A 146 6.19 9.25 -3.81
N LYS A 147 6.45 10.29 -4.60
CA LYS A 147 5.56 10.73 -5.69
C LYS A 147 5.70 9.86 -6.93
N ALA A 148 6.90 9.33 -7.17
CA ALA A 148 7.18 8.51 -8.33
C ALA A 148 7.24 7.03 -7.93
N ALA A 149 6.16 6.30 -8.18
CA ALA A 149 6.33 4.89 -8.54
C ALA A 149 7.01 4.88 -9.92
N VAL A 150 8.33 5.03 -9.98
CA VAL A 150 9.06 4.73 -11.21
C VAL A 150 9.13 3.20 -11.26
N PRO A 151 8.37 2.51 -12.13
CA PRO A 151 8.69 1.13 -12.41
C PRO A 151 10.17 1.08 -12.82
N PRO A 152 10.96 0.12 -12.31
CA PRO A 152 12.36 0.01 -12.71
C PRO A 152 12.40 0.02 -14.24
N PRO A 153 13.30 0.83 -14.86
CA PRO A 153 13.40 0.85 -16.31
C PRO A 153 13.59 -0.61 -16.77
N PRO A 154 12.83 -1.07 -17.78
CA PRO A 154 13.05 -2.40 -18.32
C PRO A 154 14.54 -2.51 -18.68
N PRO A 155 15.19 -3.65 -18.36
CA PRO A 155 16.60 -3.82 -18.69
C PRO A 155 16.78 -3.50 -20.17
N ALA A 156 17.75 -2.61 -20.45
CA ALA A 156 18.05 -2.18 -21.80
C ALA A 156 18.29 -3.41 -22.67
N VAL A 157 17.35 -3.68 -23.57
CA VAL A 157 17.56 -4.66 -24.63
C VAL A 157 18.64 -4.04 -25.52
N PRO A 158 19.83 -4.65 -25.67
CA PRO A 158 20.85 -4.08 -26.53
C PRO A 158 20.30 -3.91 -27.94
N GLU A 159 20.31 -2.66 -28.41
CA GLU A 159 19.90 -2.27 -29.75
C GLU A 159 20.69 -3.09 -30.78
N ALA A 160 19.98 -3.90 -31.56
CA ALA A 160 20.56 -4.55 -32.73
C ALA A 160 20.92 -3.46 -33.75
N LYS A 161 22.23 -3.32 -33.95
CA LYS A 161 22.92 -2.45 -34.90
C LYS A 161 22.31 -2.57 -36.31
N PRO A 162 22.09 -1.47 -37.05
CA PRO A 162 21.58 -1.53 -38.42
C PRO A 162 22.67 -2.00 -39.38
N GLU A 163 22.46 -3.13 -40.05
CA GLU A 163 23.31 -3.57 -41.16
C GLU A 163 22.95 -2.83 -42.45
N LYS A 164 23.98 -2.25 -43.06
CA LYS A 164 23.93 -1.43 -44.27
C LYS A 164 24.40 -2.26 -45.48
N GLY A 165 23.54 -2.33 -46.50
CA GLY A 165 23.90 -2.54 -47.92
C GLY A 165 23.94 -4.00 -48.40
N ALA A 166 23.69 -4.34 -49.67
CA ALA A 166 23.30 -3.58 -50.85
C ALA A 166 22.93 -4.58 -51.99
N LYS A 167 22.09 -4.10 -52.93
CA LYS A 167 22.18 -4.31 -54.40
C LYS A 167 21.51 -5.54 -55.05
N GLY A 168 20.64 -5.25 -56.04
CA GLY A 168 20.32 -6.11 -57.20
C GLY A 168 18.82 -6.35 -57.43
N ALA A 169 18.04 -5.40 -57.96
CA ALA A 169 17.74 -5.25 -59.40
C ALA A 169 17.19 -6.51 -60.13
N LYS A 170 15.86 -6.63 -60.29
CA LYS A 170 15.19 -6.73 -61.61
C LYS A 170 13.66 -6.84 -61.46
N ALA A 171 12.98 -6.32 -62.47
CA ALA A 171 11.56 -6.03 -62.55
C ALA A 171 10.74 -7.10 -63.29
N SER A 172 9.41 -6.95 -63.17
CA SER A 172 8.36 -7.26 -64.19
C SER A 172 7.77 -8.68 -64.25
N LYS A 173 6.55 -8.90 -63.71
CA LYS A 173 5.24 -8.91 -64.43
C LYS A 173 4.08 -9.47 -63.56
N PRO A 174 2.80 -9.16 -63.89
CA PRO A 174 1.66 -9.19 -62.95
C PRO A 174 0.65 -10.34 -63.28
N PRO A 175 -0.59 -10.33 -62.74
CA PRO A 175 -1.25 -11.49 -62.12
C PRO A 175 -1.93 -12.44 -63.13
N LYS A 176 -2.33 -13.63 -62.66
CA LYS A 176 -3.24 -14.49 -63.40
C LYS A 176 -4.32 -15.05 -62.45
N ASP A 177 -5.52 -14.50 -62.59
CA ASP A 177 -6.80 -15.15 -62.30
C ASP A 177 -6.90 -16.49 -63.06
N LEU A 178 -7.46 -17.52 -62.42
CA LEU A 178 -8.81 -18.05 -62.69
C LEU A 178 -8.98 -19.46 -62.10
N ASP A 179 -10.19 -19.68 -61.57
CA ASP A 179 -10.90 -20.86 -61.09
C ASP A 179 -10.51 -22.25 -61.65
N ASP A 180 -10.50 -23.27 -60.76
CA ASP A 180 -11.50 -24.36 -60.71
C ASP A 180 -11.52 -24.97 -59.29
#